data_AF-A0A2E1ALR3-F1
#
_entry.id   AF-A0A2E1ALR3-F1
#
_cell.length_a   1.000
_cell.length_b   1.000
_cell.length_c   1.000
_cell.angle_alpha   90.00
_cell.angle_beta   90.00
_cell.angle_gamma   90.00
#
_symmetry.space_group_name_H-M   'P 1'
#
loop_
_entity.id
_entity.type
_entity.pdbx_description
1 polymer ?
#
loop_
_entity_poly.entity_id
_entity_poly.type
_entity_poly.pdbx_seq_one_letter_code
_entity_poly.pdbx_strand_id
1 'polypeptide(L)'
;MPRKYSLWPTLGTVGLLMVIVLTACDLNFNADDNPVSSGNEVYELLRWRDPDEAIDVVFAPDEDYGDLTNDTNRQDFLDDIADLIDSGFWQNNGLASNIAAVNFWFMIDSGDVAEGEGICPDVTWPDLTNANFAEVIVLVHPNSLRDCRWGNKVTTEPFSYRTVVHEFSHAAFNLPDEYCCDGGYWNVSPVMYGSNSACTSDAANSAWRDCQQLSSGSDTVNRWRSEGANSDIMRSAGSTVWEYGPADWVVVDNVLNGLAGLSVQTPEVFAPDNWDWP
;
A
#
# COMPACT_ATOMS: atom_id res chain seq x y z
N MET A 1 -3.92 28.23 8.52
CA MET A 1 -2.57 28.83 8.35
C MET A 1 -1.85 28.00 7.29
N PRO A 2 -1.51 28.54 6.11
CA PRO A 2 -0.90 27.73 5.05
C PRO A 2 0.61 27.65 5.25
N ARG A 3 1.18 26.44 5.25
CA ARG A 3 2.63 26.22 5.18
C ARG A 3 3.02 25.98 3.73
N LYS A 4 4.03 26.76 3.30
CA LYS A 4 4.74 26.65 2.03
C LYS A 4 5.79 25.55 2.16
N TYR A 5 6.00 24.76 1.11
CA TYR A 5 7.31 24.19 0.83
C TYR A 5 7.72 24.53 -0.60
N SER A 6 8.96 25.01 -0.72
CA SER A 6 9.62 25.44 -1.94
C SER A 6 11.00 24.79 -1.93
N LEU A 7 11.24 23.94 -2.92
CA LEU A 7 12.37 23.88 -3.86
C LEU A 7 13.78 24.21 -3.35
N TRP A 8 14.79 23.45 -3.81
CA TRP A 8 15.91 24.07 -4.55
C TRP A 8 16.34 23.23 -5.78
N PRO A 9 16.63 23.89 -6.92
CA PRO A 9 17.14 23.29 -8.17
C PRO A 9 18.66 23.45 -8.34
N THR A 10 19.23 22.73 -9.33
CA THR A 10 20.31 23.07 -10.30
C THR A 10 21.06 21.78 -10.68
N LEU A 11 21.44 21.44 -11.92
CA LEU A 11 21.53 22.12 -13.20
C LEU A 11 21.59 21.03 -14.32
N GLY A 12 20.76 21.16 -15.37
CA GLY A 12 21.20 20.80 -16.73
C GLY A 12 20.68 19.52 -17.38
N THR A 13 19.38 19.40 -17.62
CA THR A 13 18.83 18.98 -18.93
C THR A 13 17.34 19.35 -18.98
N VAL A 14 16.80 19.62 -20.17
CA VAL A 14 15.42 20.08 -20.39
C VAL A 14 14.45 18.98 -19.96
N GLY A 15 14.01 19.01 -18.70
CA GLY A 15 12.93 18.17 -18.17
C GLY A 15 11.64 18.97 -18.13
N LEU A 16 10.58 18.41 -18.71
CA LEU A 16 9.23 18.96 -18.68
C LEU A 16 8.81 19.11 -17.21
N LEU A 17 8.29 20.29 -16.87
CA LEU A 17 7.94 20.68 -15.51
C LEU A 17 6.62 19.99 -15.12
N MET A 18 6.66 18.97 -14.27
CA MET A 18 5.46 18.44 -13.61
C MET A 18 4.88 19.55 -12.72
N VAL A 19 3.69 20.04 -13.04
CA VAL A 19 3.01 21.08 -12.26
C VAL A 19 1.99 20.41 -11.35
N ILE A 20 2.36 20.21 -10.08
CA ILE A 20 1.41 19.85 -9.03
C ILE A 20 0.62 21.12 -8.67
N VAL A 21 -0.62 21.23 -9.13
CA VAL A 21 -1.52 22.34 -8.78
C VAL A 21 -2.26 21.98 -7.49
N LEU A 22 -1.67 22.35 -6.35
CA LEU A 22 -2.33 22.22 -5.04
C LEU A 22 -3.36 23.33 -4.86
N THR A 23 -4.57 23.15 -5.38
CA THR A 23 -5.74 23.96 -5.00
C THR A 23 -6.71 23.08 -4.24
N ALA A 24 -6.85 23.31 -2.92
CA ALA A 24 -7.86 22.70 -2.04
C ALA A 24 -8.22 21.22 -2.36
N CYS A 25 -7.29 20.33 -1.99
CA CYS A 25 -7.50 18.98 -1.47
C CYS A 25 -7.79 17.80 -2.40
N ASP A 26 -7.45 17.84 -3.70
CA ASP A 26 -7.41 16.61 -4.52
C ASP A 26 -6.04 16.46 -5.20
N LEU A 27 -5.46 15.26 -5.15
CA LEU A 27 -4.28 14.89 -5.92
C LEU A 27 -4.70 14.69 -7.37
N ASN A 28 -4.02 15.33 -8.31
CA ASN A 28 -4.27 15.11 -9.73
C ASN A 28 -2.93 14.99 -10.46
N PHE A 29 -2.79 13.90 -11.22
CA PHE A 29 -1.66 13.67 -12.09
C PHE A 29 -2.06 13.98 -13.53
N ASN A 30 -1.22 14.73 -14.22
CA ASN A 30 -1.31 14.78 -15.67
C ASN A 30 -0.45 13.65 -16.21
N ALA A 31 -0.92 12.96 -17.25
CA ALA A 31 -0.12 11.99 -17.95
C ALA A 31 1.23 12.59 -18.38
N ASP A 32 2.30 12.14 -17.74
CA ASP A 32 3.65 12.41 -18.22
C ASP A 32 3.91 11.48 -19.41
N ASP A 33 4.47 12.05 -20.48
CA ASP A 33 4.85 11.31 -21.68
C ASP A 33 6.32 10.87 -21.65
N ASN A 34 7.04 11.14 -20.56
CA ASN A 34 8.44 10.79 -20.41
C ASN A 34 8.60 9.59 -19.48
N PRO A 35 8.82 8.38 -20.03
CA PRO A 35 9.11 7.22 -19.20
C PRO A 35 10.44 7.39 -18.47
N VAL A 36 10.61 6.65 -17.36
CA VAL A 36 11.80 6.68 -16.48
C VAL A 36 13.10 6.42 -17.27
N SER A 37 13.01 5.67 -18.37
CA SER A 37 14.09 5.53 -19.34
C SER A 37 13.57 5.30 -20.77
N SER A 38 14.40 5.62 -21.77
CA SER A 38 14.03 5.45 -23.18
C SER A 38 13.71 3.99 -23.51
N GLY A 39 12.51 3.73 -24.02
CA GLY A 39 12.04 2.37 -24.34
C GLY A 39 11.46 1.62 -23.14
N ASN A 40 11.27 2.31 -22.02
CA ASN A 40 10.60 1.79 -20.83
C ASN A 40 9.11 2.20 -20.88
N GLU A 41 8.25 1.37 -20.29
CA GLU A 41 6.80 1.58 -20.21
C GLU A 41 6.37 1.99 -18.79
N VAL A 42 7.33 2.34 -17.93
CA VAL A 42 7.14 2.86 -16.58
C VAL A 42 7.42 4.36 -16.53
N TYR A 43 6.62 5.09 -15.78
CA TYR A 43 6.58 6.54 -15.65
C TYR A 43 6.58 6.97 -14.18
N GLU A 44 7.22 8.09 -13.87
CA GLU A 44 7.28 8.67 -12.53
C GLU A 44 5.96 9.39 -12.20
N LEU A 45 5.33 9.06 -11.07
CA LEU A 45 4.22 9.84 -10.51
C LEU A 45 4.71 10.78 -9.43
N LEU A 46 5.29 10.21 -8.38
CA LEU A 46 5.78 10.95 -7.22
C LEU A 46 7.03 10.28 -6.69
N ARG A 47 8.16 10.97 -6.80
CA ARG A 47 9.43 10.53 -6.23
C ARG A 47 9.91 11.49 -5.16
N TRP A 48 9.93 11.06 -3.91
CA TRP A 48 10.51 11.82 -2.80
C TRP A 48 11.99 11.54 -2.63
N ARG A 49 12.42 10.31 -2.92
CA ARG A 49 13.76 9.81 -2.63
C ARG A 49 14.30 8.96 -3.77
N ASP A 50 15.59 8.66 -3.73
CA ASP A 50 16.20 7.73 -4.66
C ASP A 50 15.48 6.35 -4.58
N PRO A 51 15.24 5.65 -5.70
CA PRO A 51 14.68 4.30 -5.71
C PRO A 51 15.38 3.33 -4.73
N ASP A 52 16.71 3.42 -4.60
CA ASP A 52 17.47 2.55 -3.67
C ASP A 52 17.28 2.93 -2.17
N GLU A 53 16.54 4.01 -1.87
CA GLU A 53 16.30 4.55 -0.53
C GLU A 53 14.82 4.60 -0.12
N ALA A 54 13.91 4.05 -0.94
CA ALA A 54 12.47 4.05 -0.69
C ALA A 54 11.85 2.70 -1.03
N ILE A 55 10.57 2.56 -0.78
CA ILE A 55 9.72 1.49 -1.29
C ILE A 55 9.12 2.01 -2.59
N ASP A 56 9.53 1.46 -3.72
CA ASP A 56 8.98 1.80 -5.02
C ASP A 56 7.71 0.99 -5.30
N VAL A 57 6.60 1.70 -5.52
CA VAL A 57 5.29 1.13 -5.85
C VAL A 57 4.98 1.44 -7.31
N VAL A 58 4.83 0.40 -8.13
CA VAL A 58 4.40 0.53 -9.53
C VAL A 58 2.94 0.12 -9.65
N PHE A 59 2.09 1.03 -10.11
CA PHE A 59 0.72 0.73 -10.50
C PHE A 59 0.66 0.27 -11.95
N ALA A 60 0.01 -0.86 -12.20
CA ALA A 60 -0.28 -1.39 -13.52
C ALA A 60 -1.80 -1.44 -13.73
N PRO A 61 -2.29 -1.15 -14.95
CA PRO A 61 -3.72 -1.19 -15.26
C PRO A 61 -4.19 -2.63 -15.53
N ASP A 62 -5.44 -2.90 -15.22
CA ASP A 62 -6.20 -3.99 -15.82
C ASP A 62 -6.54 -3.68 -17.29
N GLU A 63 -6.72 -4.70 -18.12
CA GLU A 63 -7.09 -4.54 -19.53
C GLU A 63 -8.43 -3.84 -19.74
N ASP A 64 -9.30 -3.81 -18.73
CA ASP A 64 -10.56 -3.07 -18.72
C ASP A 64 -10.38 -1.54 -18.79
N TYR A 65 -9.21 -0.99 -18.44
CA TYR A 65 -8.88 0.41 -18.71
C TYR A 65 -8.62 0.69 -20.20
N GLY A 66 -8.42 -0.36 -21.00
CA GLY A 66 -8.12 -0.28 -22.42
C GLY A 66 -6.67 0.14 -22.72
N ASP A 67 -6.44 0.61 -23.95
CA ASP A 67 -5.10 0.99 -24.41
C ASP A 67 -4.65 2.31 -23.75
N LEU A 68 -3.69 2.22 -22.82
CA LEU A 68 -3.14 3.38 -22.12
C LEU A 68 -2.21 4.27 -22.96
N THR A 69 -1.95 3.92 -24.23
CA THR A 69 -1.37 4.91 -25.17
C THR A 69 -2.40 5.97 -25.59
N ASN A 70 -3.68 5.75 -25.29
CA ASN A 70 -4.74 6.74 -25.40
C ASN A 70 -4.75 7.66 -24.17
N ASP A 71 -4.66 8.98 -24.40
CA ASP A 71 -4.64 9.98 -23.32
C ASP A 71 -5.85 9.93 -22.40
N THR A 72 -7.05 9.65 -22.91
CA THR A 72 -8.27 9.57 -22.07
C THR A 72 -8.21 8.37 -21.15
N ASN A 73 -7.95 7.17 -21.68
CA ASN A 73 -7.87 5.94 -20.87
C ASN A 73 -6.76 6.04 -19.81
N ARG A 74 -5.61 6.60 -20.21
CA ARG A 74 -4.49 6.84 -19.30
C ARG A 74 -4.85 7.84 -18.21
N GLN A 75 -5.58 8.91 -18.53
CA GLN A 75 -6.02 9.86 -17.53
C GLN A 75 -7.02 9.22 -16.55
N ASP A 76 -7.96 8.41 -17.03
CA ASP A 76 -8.92 7.70 -16.17
C ASP A 76 -8.17 6.80 -15.16
N PHE A 77 -7.14 6.07 -15.62
CA PHE A 77 -6.29 5.27 -14.74
C PHE A 77 -5.48 6.11 -13.74
N LEU A 78 -4.95 7.26 -14.17
CA LEU A 78 -4.19 8.16 -13.30
C LEU A 78 -5.05 8.82 -12.23
N ASP A 79 -6.29 9.18 -12.55
CA ASP A 79 -7.25 9.73 -11.60
C ASP A 79 -7.56 8.68 -10.51
N ASP A 80 -7.78 7.42 -10.91
CA ASP A 80 -7.98 6.31 -9.98
C ASP A 80 -6.76 6.04 -9.08
N ILE A 81 -5.53 6.09 -9.62
CA ILE A 81 -4.30 5.99 -8.82
C ILE A 81 -4.19 7.16 -7.84
N ALA A 82 -4.54 8.37 -8.27
CA ALA A 82 -4.50 9.54 -7.42
C ALA A 82 -5.44 9.39 -6.21
N ASP A 83 -6.65 8.87 -6.44
CA ASP A 83 -7.61 8.55 -5.39
C ASP A 83 -7.08 7.48 -4.42
N LEU A 84 -6.42 6.43 -4.92
CA LEU A 84 -5.79 5.41 -4.06
C LEU A 84 -4.66 5.97 -3.20
N ILE A 85 -3.81 6.82 -3.78
CA ILE A 85 -2.69 7.45 -3.05
C ILE A 85 -3.24 8.41 -1.98
N ASP A 86 -4.17 9.28 -2.37
CA ASP A 86 -4.74 10.28 -1.47
C ASP A 86 -5.57 9.63 -0.37
N SER A 87 -6.57 8.83 -0.73
CA SER A 87 -7.52 8.25 0.22
C SER A 87 -6.96 7.04 0.98
N GLY A 88 -5.94 6.37 0.46
CA GLY A 88 -5.31 5.21 1.11
C GLY A 88 -4.00 5.58 1.81
N PHE A 89 -2.95 5.82 1.02
CA PHE A 89 -1.59 6.01 1.53
C PHE A 89 -1.45 7.27 2.39
N TRP A 90 -2.04 8.39 1.98
CA TRP A 90 -1.90 9.67 2.70
C TRP A 90 -2.85 9.80 3.88
N GLN A 91 -3.93 9.04 3.89
CA GLN A 91 -4.81 8.97 5.05
C GLN A 91 -4.30 8.00 6.13
N ASN A 92 -3.50 7.01 5.75
CA ASN A 92 -2.89 6.08 6.69
C ASN A 92 -1.81 6.79 7.53
N ASN A 93 -2.01 6.95 8.84
CA ASN A 93 -1.08 7.71 9.69
C ASN A 93 0.36 7.17 9.67
N GLY A 94 0.51 5.85 9.60
CA GLY A 94 1.80 5.16 9.45
C GLY A 94 2.56 5.60 8.22
N LEU A 95 1.90 5.55 7.08
CA LEU A 95 2.49 5.89 5.79
C LEU A 95 2.59 7.40 5.61
N ALA A 96 1.57 8.18 5.96
CA ALA A 96 1.54 9.63 5.83
C ALA A 96 2.63 10.33 6.65
N SER A 97 2.87 9.87 7.88
CA SER A 97 3.98 10.39 8.73
C SER A 97 5.36 10.06 8.16
N ASN A 98 5.42 9.07 7.26
CA ASN A 98 6.63 8.58 6.62
C ASN A 98 6.52 8.67 5.11
N ILE A 99 5.77 9.64 4.55
CA ILE A 99 5.38 9.59 3.14
C ILE A 99 6.56 9.56 2.17
N ALA A 100 7.69 10.15 2.58
CA ALA A 100 8.92 10.09 1.80
C ALA A 100 9.52 8.67 1.70
N ALA A 101 9.03 7.70 2.44
CA ALA A 101 9.47 6.31 2.38
C ALA A 101 8.92 5.55 1.18
N VAL A 102 7.93 6.09 0.48
CA VAL A 102 7.26 5.43 -0.65
C VAL A 102 7.38 6.32 -1.88
N ASN A 103 7.83 5.76 -2.99
CA ASN A 103 7.77 6.41 -4.29
C ASN A 103 6.65 5.74 -5.12
N PHE A 104 5.96 6.53 -5.93
CA PHE A 104 4.89 6.05 -6.79
C PHE A 104 5.25 6.20 -8.27
N TRP A 105 4.97 5.14 -9.00
CA TRP A 105 5.22 4.98 -10.43
C TRP A 105 3.99 4.35 -11.06
N PHE A 106 3.81 4.50 -12.37
CA PHE A 106 2.82 3.70 -13.10
C PHE A 106 3.43 3.12 -14.36
N MET A 107 2.84 2.04 -14.85
CA MET A 107 3.17 1.47 -16.14
C MET A 107 1.96 1.41 -17.05
N ILE A 108 2.20 1.25 -18.36
CA ILE A 108 1.12 1.19 -19.36
C ILE A 108 0.81 -0.22 -19.86
N ASP A 109 1.67 -1.22 -19.58
CA ASP A 109 1.32 -2.61 -19.88
C ASP A 109 0.25 -3.09 -18.92
N SER A 110 -0.77 -3.73 -19.48
CA SER A 110 -1.93 -4.17 -18.72
C SER A 110 -1.86 -5.64 -18.31
N GLY A 111 -2.42 -5.94 -17.14
CA GLY A 111 -2.80 -7.28 -16.71
C GLY A 111 -4.28 -7.54 -16.93
N ASP A 112 -4.78 -8.62 -16.33
CA ASP A 112 -6.19 -8.98 -16.29
C ASP A 112 -6.52 -9.63 -14.95
N VAL A 113 -7.60 -9.19 -14.31
CA VAL A 113 -8.17 -9.72 -13.08
C VAL A 113 -9.59 -10.19 -13.34
N ALA A 114 -9.77 -11.51 -13.28
CA ALA A 114 -11.03 -12.17 -13.56
C ALA A 114 -11.55 -12.98 -12.35
N GLU A 115 -12.83 -13.31 -12.37
CA GLU A 115 -13.44 -14.20 -11.37
C GLU A 115 -12.71 -15.56 -11.34
N GLY A 116 -12.14 -15.91 -10.18
CA GLY A 116 -11.43 -17.16 -9.96
C GLY A 116 -12.30 -18.23 -9.28
N GLU A 117 -11.78 -19.46 -9.21
CA GLU A 117 -12.45 -20.56 -8.48
C GLU A 117 -12.26 -20.51 -6.95
N GLY A 118 -11.37 -19.62 -6.48
CA GLY A 118 -10.96 -19.50 -5.09
C GLY A 118 -11.50 -18.26 -4.37
N ILE A 119 -10.89 -17.97 -3.23
CA ILE A 119 -11.13 -16.72 -2.50
C ILE A 119 -10.55 -15.53 -3.28
N CYS A 120 -9.35 -15.70 -3.81
CA CYS A 120 -8.68 -14.71 -4.65
C CYS A 120 -9.10 -14.88 -6.12
N PRO A 121 -9.09 -13.78 -6.91
CA PRO A 121 -9.36 -13.81 -8.33
C PRO A 121 -8.25 -14.54 -9.10
N ASP A 122 -8.56 -14.91 -10.33
CA ASP A 122 -7.55 -15.33 -11.29
C ASP A 122 -6.87 -14.08 -11.86
N VAL A 123 -5.53 -14.06 -11.85
CA VAL A 123 -4.75 -12.89 -12.25
C VAL A 123 -3.72 -13.24 -13.32
N THR A 124 -3.78 -12.53 -14.44
CA THR A 124 -2.72 -12.45 -15.44
C THR A 124 -1.95 -11.15 -15.22
N TRP A 125 -0.67 -11.24 -14.87
CA TRP A 125 0.16 -10.05 -14.67
C TRP A 125 0.70 -9.52 -16.01
N PRO A 126 0.91 -8.20 -16.15
CA PRO A 126 1.60 -7.63 -17.31
C PRO A 126 3.05 -8.13 -17.42
N ASP A 127 3.75 -7.77 -18.50
CA ASP A 127 5.20 -7.96 -18.56
C ASP A 127 5.90 -7.03 -17.56
N LEU A 128 6.36 -7.60 -16.46
CA LEU A 128 6.97 -6.84 -15.36
C LEU A 128 8.47 -6.58 -15.56
N THR A 129 9.03 -6.87 -16.74
CA THR A 129 10.46 -6.68 -17.00
C THR A 129 10.91 -5.24 -16.72
N ASN A 130 10.05 -4.28 -17.06
CA ASN A 130 10.25 -2.85 -16.89
C ASN A 130 10.03 -2.34 -15.45
N ALA A 131 9.31 -3.11 -14.63
CA ALA A 131 8.95 -2.79 -13.24
C ALA A 131 9.73 -3.64 -12.21
N ASN A 132 10.83 -4.29 -12.62
CA ASN A 132 11.58 -5.22 -11.78
C ASN A 132 12.32 -4.58 -10.59
N PHE A 133 12.46 -3.26 -10.60
CA PHE A 133 13.05 -2.49 -9.52
C PHE A 133 12.06 -2.27 -8.36
N ALA A 134 10.76 -2.41 -8.61
CA ALA A 134 9.74 -2.07 -7.64
C ALA A 134 9.62 -3.10 -6.52
N GLU A 135 9.62 -2.62 -5.27
CA GLU A 135 9.32 -3.44 -4.11
C GLU A 135 7.87 -3.90 -4.09
N VAL A 136 6.93 -3.13 -4.67
CA VAL A 136 5.51 -3.52 -4.77
C VAL A 136 4.94 -3.20 -6.14
N ILE A 137 4.17 -4.14 -6.68
CA ILE A 137 3.43 -3.97 -7.93
C ILE A 137 1.94 -4.10 -7.65
N VAL A 138 1.16 -3.08 -8.03
CA VAL A 138 -0.28 -2.99 -7.78
C VAL A 138 -1.01 -3.07 -9.12
N LEU A 139 -1.76 -4.14 -9.36
CA LEU A 139 -2.66 -4.25 -10.51
C LEU A 139 -4.03 -3.67 -10.14
N VAL A 140 -4.36 -2.50 -10.67
CA VAL A 140 -5.63 -1.82 -10.37
C VAL A 140 -6.67 -2.29 -11.37
N HIS A 141 -7.83 -2.74 -10.89
CA HIS A 141 -8.93 -3.21 -11.73
C HIS A 141 -10.27 -2.58 -11.33
N PRO A 142 -11.17 -2.31 -12.28
CA PRO A 142 -12.51 -1.78 -11.98
C PRO A 142 -13.49 -2.86 -11.51
N ASN A 143 -13.11 -4.15 -11.62
CA ASN A 143 -13.97 -5.28 -11.33
C ASN A 143 -14.27 -5.42 -9.84
N SER A 144 -15.54 -5.64 -9.49
CA SER A 144 -15.91 -5.85 -8.08
C SER A 144 -15.62 -7.27 -7.62
N LEU A 145 -14.34 -7.53 -7.41
CA LEU A 145 -13.74 -8.79 -7.01
C LEU A 145 -12.99 -8.61 -5.70
N ARG A 146 -12.68 -9.72 -5.04
CA ARG A 146 -11.79 -9.67 -3.88
C ARG A 146 -10.38 -9.32 -4.33
N ASP A 147 -9.70 -8.51 -3.54
CA ASP A 147 -8.29 -8.25 -3.72
C ASP A 147 -7.40 -9.21 -2.92
N CYS A 148 -6.22 -9.48 -3.46
CA CYS A 148 -5.27 -10.40 -2.86
C CYS A 148 -3.82 -10.04 -3.19
N ARG A 149 -2.90 -10.65 -2.43
CA ARG A 149 -1.46 -10.55 -2.60
C ARG A 149 -0.80 -11.85 -3.07
N TRP A 150 0.14 -11.73 -4.02
CA TRP A 150 1.04 -12.77 -4.53
C TRP A 150 2.51 -12.31 -4.51
N GLY A 151 3.22 -12.58 -3.40
CA GLY A 151 4.61 -12.16 -3.28
C GLY A 151 4.72 -10.64 -3.09
N ASN A 152 5.37 -9.95 -4.01
CA ASN A 152 5.43 -8.49 -4.00
C ASN A 152 4.34 -7.82 -4.85
N LYS A 153 3.35 -8.60 -5.31
CA LYS A 153 2.33 -8.14 -6.24
C LYS A 153 0.95 -8.21 -5.61
N VAL A 154 0.11 -7.23 -5.86
CA VAL A 154 -1.22 -7.11 -5.25
C VAL A 154 -2.25 -6.61 -6.26
N THR A 155 -3.51 -6.94 -6.06
CA THR A 155 -4.62 -6.31 -6.80
C THR A 155 -5.33 -5.29 -5.91
N THR A 156 -5.98 -4.31 -6.53
CA THR A 156 -6.91 -3.42 -5.81
C THR A 156 -8.00 -2.90 -6.74
N GLU A 157 -9.22 -2.77 -6.22
CA GLU A 157 -10.21 -1.84 -6.81
C GLU A 157 -9.77 -0.38 -6.57
N PRO A 158 -10.02 0.57 -7.50
CA PRO A 158 -9.58 1.96 -7.38
C PRO A 158 -10.30 2.74 -6.26
N PHE A 159 -11.48 2.28 -5.85
CA PHE A 159 -12.28 2.89 -4.79
C PHE A 159 -12.14 2.17 -3.43
N SER A 160 -11.24 1.19 -3.33
CA SER A 160 -11.05 0.36 -2.13
C SER A 160 -9.77 0.76 -1.40
N TYR A 161 -9.71 2.02 -0.97
CA TYR A 161 -8.51 2.67 -0.38
C TYR A 161 -7.96 1.98 0.88
N ARG A 162 -8.79 1.22 1.61
CA ARG A 162 -8.30 0.38 2.71
C ARG A 162 -7.60 -0.85 2.21
N THR A 163 -8.16 -1.45 1.17
CA THR A 163 -7.70 -2.69 0.59
C THR A 163 -6.36 -2.50 -0.09
N VAL A 164 -6.14 -1.39 -0.81
CA VAL A 164 -4.79 -1.10 -1.35
C VAL A 164 -3.74 -1.02 -0.24
N VAL A 165 -4.03 -0.38 0.90
CA VAL A 165 -3.09 -0.28 2.02
C VAL A 165 -2.91 -1.62 2.72
N HIS A 166 -3.98 -2.40 2.88
CA HIS A 166 -3.98 -3.76 3.43
C HIS A 166 -3.07 -4.68 2.62
N GLU A 167 -3.32 -4.78 1.32
CA GLU A 167 -2.55 -5.64 0.43
C GLU A 167 -1.12 -5.12 0.25
N PHE A 168 -0.92 -3.80 0.12
CA PHE A 168 0.41 -3.18 0.15
C PHE A 168 1.18 -3.59 1.40
N SER A 169 0.53 -3.61 2.56
CA SER A 169 1.17 -3.96 3.83
C SER A 169 1.59 -5.43 3.89
N HIS A 170 0.85 -6.34 3.23
CA HIS A 170 1.31 -7.71 3.02
C HIS A 170 2.56 -7.74 2.11
N ALA A 171 2.57 -6.98 1.02
CA ALA A 171 3.67 -7.00 0.05
C ALA A 171 4.94 -6.35 0.57
N ALA A 172 4.84 -5.14 1.13
CA ALA A 172 5.96 -4.33 1.59
C ALA A 172 6.52 -4.77 2.95
N PHE A 173 5.64 -5.16 3.88
CA PHE A 173 6.03 -5.41 5.28
C PHE A 173 5.89 -6.88 5.68
N ASN A 174 5.33 -7.74 4.83
CA ASN A 174 5.13 -9.17 5.10
C ASN A 174 4.31 -9.42 6.39
N LEU A 175 3.39 -8.51 6.67
CA LEU A 175 2.40 -8.65 7.74
C LEU A 175 1.36 -9.72 7.36
N PRO A 176 0.91 -10.60 8.28
CA PRO A 176 -0.15 -11.57 8.04
C PRO A 176 -1.55 -10.96 8.23
N ASP A 177 -2.58 -11.64 7.71
CA ASP A 177 -3.98 -11.27 7.99
C ASP A 177 -4.35 -11.47 9.45
N GLU A 178 -4.98 -10.49 10.09
CA GLU A 178 -5.37 -10.49 11.51
C GLU A 178 -6.89 -10.67 11.74
N TYR A 179 -7.62 -11.07 10.69
CA TYR A 179 -9.02 -11.48 10.76
C TYR A 179 -9.20 -12.98 10.60
N CYS A 180 -10.40 -13.46 10.93
CA CYS A 180 -10.84 -14.79 10.57
C CYS A 180 -11.81 -14.67 9.38
N CYS A 181 -11.88 -15.62 8.44
CA CYS A 181 -11.36 -16.99 8.48
C CYS A 181 -10.82 -17.45 7.12
N ASP A 182 -10.43 -16.48 6.31
CA ASP A 182 -10.23 -16.58 4.86
C ASP A 182 -9.00 -15.79 4.40
N GLY A 183 -8.20 -15.28 5.33
CA GLY A 183 -6.91 -14.65 5.06
C GLY A 183 -5.72 -15.62 4.99
N GLY A 184 -4.56 -15.06 4.70
CA GLY A 184 -3.24 -15.69 4.75
C GLY A 184 -2.60 -15.56 6.14
N TYR A 185 -2.36 -16.70 6.78
CA TYR A 185 -1.83 -16.73 8.15
C TYR A 185 -0.45 -17.38 8.28
N TRP A 186 0.53 -16.62 8.76
CA TRP A 186 1.87 -17.12 9.11
C TRP A 186 2.38 -16.46 10.39
N ASN A 187 3.41 -17.06 11.00
CA ASN A 187 3.97 -16.52 12.23
C ASN A 187 4.88 -15.33 11.90
N VAL A 188 4.61 -14.18 12.52
CA VAL A 188 5.43 -12.97 12.47
C VAL A 188 5.45 -12.39 13.87
N SER A 189 6.56 -12.45 14.60
CA SER A 189 6.65 -11.79 15.91
C SER A 189 6.97 -10.30 15.71
N PRO A 190 6.33 -9.38 16.46
CA PRO A 190 5.41 -9.67 17.55
C PRO A 190 3.93 -9.75 17.16
N VAL A 191 3.58 -9.71 15.87
CA VAL A 191 2.23 -9.62 15.27
C VAL A 191 1.36 -10.88 15.48
N MET A 192 1.74 -12.01 14.87
CA MET A 192 0.99 -13.26 14.86
C MET A 192 1.82 -14.47 15.32
N TYR A 193 1.17 -15.34 16.08
CA TYR A 193 1.74 -16.57 16.62
C TYR A 193 0.89 -17.80 16.32
N GLY A 194 1.55 -18.96 16.25
CA GLY A 194 0.88 -20.25 16.10
C GLY A 194 0.28 -20.81 17.40
N SER A 195 0.44 -20.14 18.55
CA SER A 195 -0.12 -20.58 19.82
C SER A 195 -0.23 -19.45 20.85
N ASN A 196 -1.17 -19.58 21.78
CA ASN A 196 -1.34 -18.68 22.91
C ASN A 196 -0.08 -18.59 23.79
N SER A 197 0.57 -19.73 24.05
CA SER A 197 1.79 -19.78 24.88
C SER A 197 2.94 -19.01 24.25
N ALA A 198 3.12 -19.10 22.92
CA ALA A 198 4.11 -18.30 22.21
C ALA A 198 3.81 -16.81 22.33
N CYS A 199 2.57 -16.40 22.08
CA CYS A 199 2.15 -15.00 22.22
C CYS A 199 2.37 -14.47 23.65
N THR A 200 1.93 -15.21 24.66
CA THR A 200 2.02 -14.80 26.08
C THR A 200 3.42 -14.90 26.67
N SER A 201 4.37 -15.54 26.00
CA SER A 201 5.77 -15.58 26.44
C SER A 201 6.68 -14.59 25.71
N ASP A 202 6.22 -13.96 24.63
CA ASP A 202 7.03 -13.03 23.84
C ASP A 202 7.25 -11.70 24.59
N ALA A 203 8.49 -11.44 24.99
CA ALA A 203 8.87 -10.23 25.70
C ALA A 203 8.71 -8.95 24.84
N ALA A 204 8.85 -9.04 23.52
CA ALA A 204 8.72 -7.88 22.61
C ALA A 204 7.29 -7.29 22.64
N ASN A 205 6.30 -8.16 22.80
CA ASN A 205 4.88 -7.82 22.90
C ASN A 205 4.46 -7.36 24.32
N SER A 206 5.31 -7.55 25.35
CA SER A 206 4.88 -7.46 26.76
C SER A 206 4.22 -6.14 27.20
N ALA A 207 4.46 -5.02 26.50
CA ALA A 207 3.91 -3.71 26.84
C ALA A 207 2.44 -3.50 26.42
N TRP A 208 1.98 -4.15 25.35
CA TRP A 208 0.67 -3.93 24.72
C TRP A 208 -0.10 -5.24 24.44
N ARG A 209 0.42 -6.35 24.97
CA ARG A 209 -0.12 -7.70 24.81
C ARG A 209 -1.60 -7.84 25.15
N ASP A 210 -2.35 -8.27 24.15
CA ASP A 210 -3.66 -8.89 24.29
C ASP A 210 -3.75 -10.06 23.31
N CYS A 211 -3.29 -11.23 23.76
CA CYS A 211 -3.23 -12.42 22.92
C CYS A 211 -4.63 -12.97 22.62
N GLN A 212 -5.10 -12.73 21.40
CA GLN A 212 -6.43 -13.16 20.96
C GLN A 212 -6.34 -14.19 19.86
N GLN A 213 -7.13 -15.27 19.98
CA GLN A 213 -7.30 -16.22 18.90
C GLN A 213 -8.17 -15.62 17.80
N LEU A 214 -7.75 -15.77 16.55
CA LEU A 214 -8.55 -15.38 15.40
C LEU A 214 -9.82 -16.23 15.31
N SER A 215 -10.98 -15.57 15.39
CA SER A 215 -12.29 -16.22 15.37
C SER A 215 -13.37 -15.31 14.79
N SER A 216 -14.37 -15.91 14.16
CA SER A 216 -15.59 -15.25 13.70
C SER A 216 -16.79 -16.15 13.97
N GLY A 217 -17.65 -15.78 14.93
CA GLY A 217 -18.75 -16.63 15.38
C GLY A 217 -18.25 -17.96 15.96
N SER A 218 -18.60 -19.08 15.31
CA SER A 218 -18.12 -20.42 15.69
C SER A 218 -16.81 -20.81 15.01
N ASP A 219 -16.39 -20.08 13.99
CA ASP A 219 -15.21 -20.43 13.21
C ASP A 219 -13.97 -19.88 13.92
N THR A 220 -12.95 -20.72 13.99
CA THR A 220 -11.68 -20.38 14.65
C THR A 220 -10.53 -20.80 13.75
N VAL A 221 -9.54 -19.92 13.66
CA VAL A 221 -8.24 -20.24 13.08
C VAL A 221 -7.28 -20.43 14.25
N ASN A 222 -6.44 -21.47 14.21
CA ASN A 222 -5.45 -21.71 15.27
C ASN A 222 -4.24 -20.77 15.12
N ARG A 223 -4.52 -19.47 15.21
CA ARG A 223 -3.60 -18.35 15.10
C ARG A 223 -3.97 -17.34 16.16
N TRP A 224 -2.95 -16.72 16.73
CA TRP A 224 -3.06 -15.82 17.86
C TRP A 224 -2.41 -14.51 17.46
N ARG A 225 -3.20 -13.45 17.34
CA ARG A 225 -2.65 -12.11 17.22
C ARG A 225 -2.30 -11.57 18.58
N SER A 226 -1.39 -10.62 18.55
CA SER A 226 -0.76 -10.01 19.72
C SER A 226 -1.51 -8.83 20.29
N GLU A 227 -2.39 -8.27 19.47
CA GLU A 227 -3.17 -7.08 19.77
C GLU A 227 -4.66 -7.45 19.76
N GLY A 228 -5.41 -6.81 20.64
CA GLY A 228 -6.80 -7.13 20.86
C GLY A 228 -7.72 -6.71 19.70
N ALA A 229 -8.94 -6.28 20.04
CA ALA A 229 -9.94 -5.83 19.06
C ALA A 229 -9.67 -4.43 18.46
N ASN A 230 -8.42 -3.96 18.48
CA ASN A 230 -8.08 -2.68 17.89
C ASN A 230 -8.29 -2.73 16.37
N SER A 231 -8.64 -1.58 15.81
CA SER A 231 -8.92 -1.34 14.39
C SER A 231 -7.65 -1.47 13.54
N ASP A 232 -7.18 -2.70 13.39
CA ASP A 232 -5.99 -3.05 12.61
C ASP A 232 -6.29 -3.06 11.10
N ILE A 233 -5.40 -2.47 10.30
CA ILE A 233 -5.41 -2.48 8.83
C ILE A 233 -5.51 -3.91 8.27
N MET A 234 -5.06 -4.90 9.02
CA MET A 234 -5.12 -6.32 8.70
C MET A 234 -6.42 -7.01 9.13
N ARG A 235 -7.56 -6.30 9.21
CA ARG A 235 -8.90 -6.91 9.41
C ARG A 235 -9.66 -7.04 8.08
N SER A 236 -10.83 -7.71 8.06
CA SER A 236 -11.69 -7.88 6.86
C SER A 236 -12.95 -7.02 6.90
N ALA A 237 -13.01 -6.00 6.03
CA ALA A 237 -14.14 -5.08 5.83
C ALA A 237 -14.67 -4.24 7.03
N GLY A 238 -15.14 -3.03 6.73
CA GLY A 238 -15.83 -2.16 7.70
C GLY A 238 -15.87 -0.71 7.21
N SER A 239 -16.55 0.18 7.96
CA SER A 239 -16.56 1.63 7.69
C SER A 239 -15.66 2.43 8.65
N THR A 240 -15.09 1.79 9.68
CA THR A 240 -14.19 2.39 10.68
C THR A 240 -12.75 2.39 10.19
N VAL A 241 -12.00 3.49 10.35
CA VAL A 241 -10.60 3.54 9.93
C VAL A 241 -9.76 2.45 10.57
N TRP A 242 -8.95 1.80 9.75
CA TRP A 242 -8.02 0.76 10.17
C TRP A 242 -6.59 1.20 9.87
N GLU A 243 -5.70 0.96 10.83
CA GLU A 243 -4.31 1.40 10.83
C GLU A 243 -3.42 0.28 11.35
N TYR A 244 -2.12 0.44 11.22
CA TYR A 244 -1.18 -0.41 11.95
C TYR A 244 -1.49 -0.36 13.44
N GLY A 245 -1.62 -1.52 14.08
CA GLY A 245 -1.53 -1.58 15.52
C GLY A 245 -0.06 -1.52 15.98
N PRO A 246 0.21 -1.34 17.28
CA PRO A 246 1.56 -1.33 17.82
C PRO A 246 2.44 -2.53 17.42
N ALA A 247 1.87 -3.72 17.21
CA ALA A 247 2.58 -4.91 16.79
C ALA A 247 2.99 -4.83 15.33
N ASP A 248 2.06 -4.44 14.47
CA ASP A 248 2.31 -4.24 13.05
C ASP A 248 3.39 -3.20 12.89
N TRP A 249 3.29 -2.11 13.66
CA TRP A 249 4.25 -1.03 13.65
C TRP A 249 5.67 -1.50 13.97
N VAL A 250 5.87 -2.48 14.85
CA VAL A 250 7.22 -3.04 15.08
C VAL A 250 7.79 -3.63 13.79
N VAL A 251 6.97 -4.29 12.98
CA VAL A 251 7.42 -4.87 11.70
C VAL A 251 7.62 -3.77 10.65
N VAL A 252 6.66 -2.84 10.53
CA VAL A 252 6.74 -1.69 9.62
C VAL A 252 7.98 -0.84 9.93
N ASP A 253 8.18 -0.45 11.18
CA ASP A 253 9.32 0.35 11.65
C ASP A 253 10.65 -0.34 11.33
N ASN A 254 10.75 -1.67 11.48
CA ASN A 254 11.96 -2.40 11.11
C ASN A 254 12.29 -2.31 9.61
N VAL A 255 11.27 -2.39 8.74
CA VAL A 255 11.46 -2.23 7.28
C VAL A 255 11.84 -0.79 6.97
N LEU A 256 11.11 0.19 7.51
CA LEU A 256 11.35 1.61 7.26
C LEU A 256 12.73 2.07 7.78
N ASN A 257 13.18 1.59 8.93
CA ASN A 257 14.53 1.90 9.44
C ASN A 257 15.64 1.23 8.60
N GLY A 258 15.30 0.24 7.78
CA GLY A 258 16.20 -0.34 6.80
C GLY A 258 16.48 0.58 5.61
N LEU A 259 15.60 1.55 5.34
CA LEU A 259 15.73 2.50 4.24
C LEU A 259 16.80 3.54 4.61
N ALA A 260 17.93 3.49 3.90
CA ALA A 260 19.07 4.37 4.15
C ALA A 260 18.62 5.83 4.13
N GLY A 261 18.97 6.63 5.14
CA GLY A 261 18.65 8.06 5.18
C GLY A 261 17.22 8.45 5.59
N LEU A 262 16.33 7.48 5.82
CA LEU A 262 15.00 7.76 6.36
C LEU A 262 15.08 8.04 7.87
N SER A 263 14.34 9.06 8.34
CA SER A 263 14.11 9.27 9.77
C SER A 263 12.67 8.85 10.10
N VAL A 264 12.48 7.59 10.44
CA VAL A 264 11.16 7.01 10.68
C VAL A 264 10.43 7.75 11.82
N GLN A 265 9.19 8.11 11.57
CA GLN A 265 8.27 8.71 12.54
C GLN A 265 7.24 7.66 12.95
N THR A 266 7.23 7.30 14.24
CA THR A 266 6.16 6.48 14.79
C THR A 266 4.87 7.29 14.85
N PRO A 267 3.73 6.77 14.37
CA PRO A 267 2.44 7.44 14.50
C PRO A 267 2.11 7.78 15.96
N GLU A 268 1.59 8.99 16.18
CA GLU A 268 1.10 9.38 17.50
C GLU A 268 -0.23 8.69 17.85
N VAL A 269 -1.00 8.33 16.82
CA VAL A 269 -2.30 7.65 16.95
C VAL A 269 -2.33 6.45 16.01
N PHE A 270 -2.41 5.27 16.62
CA PHE A 270 -2.78 4.03 15.95
C PHE A 270 -4.31 3.94 15.91
N ALA A 271 -4.86 3.82 14.70
CA ALA A 271 -6.30 3.74 14.41
C ALA A 271 -7.15 4.95 14.87
N PRO A 272 -7.05 6.12 14.20
CA PRO A 272 -7.91 7.26 14.52
C PRO A 272 -9.37 6.94 14.20
N ASP A 273 -10.29 7.72 14.77
CA ASP A 273 -11.73 7.54 14.55
C ASP A 273 -12.14 7.76 13.08
N ASN A 274 -11.41 8.64 12.38
CA ASN A 274 -11.57 8.95 10.96
C ASN A 274 -10.20 9.23 10.30
N TRP A 275 -10.19 9.11 8.97
CA TRP A 275 -9.08 9.46 8.10
C TRP A 275 -9.30 10.92 7.76
N ASP A 276 -8.67 11.78 8.56
CA ASP A 276 -8.80 13.24 8.48
C ASP A 276 -7.40 13.87 8.29
N TRP A 277 -6.47 13.15 7.64
CA TRP A 277 -5.14 13.70 7.36
C TRP A 277 -5.30 14.90 6.41
N PRO A 278 -4.83 16.10 6.79
CA PRO A 278 -5.20 17.36 6.15
C PRO A 278 -4.44 17.69 4.85
#